data_AF-A0A7V4G2D8-F1
#
_entry.id   AF-A0A7V4G2D8-F1
#
_cell.length_a   1.000
_cell.length_b   1.000
_cell.length_c   1.000
_cell.angle_alpha   90.00
_cell.angle_beta   90.00
_cell.angle_gamma   90.00
#
_symmetry.space_group_name_H-M   'P 1'
#
loop_
_entity.id
_entity.type
_entity.pdbx_description
1 polymer ?
#
loop_
_entity_poly.entity_id
_entity_poly.type
_entity_poly.pdbx_seq_one_letter_code
_entity_poly.pdbx_strand_id
1 'polypeptide(L)'
;MSRLRLFPGFRARDSGFTLIEVMLALAIMTFVTALLWGSFVQMGKAKKRIEDMQERTHTVRVALMRMTREIEMAFISAAEKFHLEERRTMFVGTSSGSFDKLRFSWFGHQRLRADRPEADTSLVTYFTEPDPEDRMITNLMRRETRRLEMKDPDKIPGETY
;
A
#
# COMPACT_ATOMS: atom_id res chain seq x y z
N MET A 1 -42.23 21.96 -79.07
CA MET A 1 -40.99 21.21 -78.75
C MET A 1 -40.67 21.38 -77.27
N SER A 2 -40.83 20.34 -76.45
CA SER A 2 -40.02 20.12 -75.24
C SER A 2 -40.38 18.75 -74.66
N ARG A 3 -39.44 17.82 -74.70
CA ARG A 3 -39.58 16.47 -74.13
C ARG A 3 -38.99 16.50 -72.72
N LEU A 4 -39.81 16.42 -71.68
CA LEU A 4 -39.31 16.04 -70.35
C LEU A 4 -39.10 14.53 -70.31
N ARG A 5 -37.83 14.12 -70.21
CA ARG A 5 -37.42 12.75 -69.91
C ARG A 5 -37.66 12.51 -68.41
N LEU A 6 -38.60 11.62 -68.07
CA LEU A 6 -38.64 11.02 -66.75
C LEU A 6 -37.47 10.04 -66.63
N PHE A 7 -36.56 10.30 -65.68
CA PHE A 7 -35.58 9.32 -65.24
C PHE A 7 -36.33 8.19 -64.50
N PRO A 8 -36.11 6.91 -64.86
CA PRO A 8 -36.67 5.82 -64.09
C PRO A 8 -35.94 5.76 -62.75
N GLY A 9 -36.68 5.93 -61.65
CA GLY A 9 -36.16 5.70 -60.31
C GLY A 9 -35.72 4.23 -60.19
N PHE A 10 -34.51 4.02 -59.72
CA PHE A 10 -34.06 2.69 -59.30
C PHE A 10 -35.02 2.19 -58.21
N ARG A 11 -35.84 1.19 -58.53
CA ARG A 11 -36.55 0.41 -57.50
C ARG A 11 -35.48 -0.28 -56.67
N ALA A 12 -35.29 0.20 -55.43
CA ALA A 12 -34.63 -0.60 -54.41
C ALA A 12 -35.46 -1.88 -54.27
N ARG A 13 -34.89 -3.02 -54.67
CA ARG A 13 -35.44 -4.33 -54.35
C ARG A 13 -35.24 -4.51 -52.85
N ASP A 14 -36.32 -4.50 -52.08
CA ASP A 14 -36.30 -5.09 -50.75
C ASP A 14 -35.97 -6.57 -50.92
N SER A 15 -34.72 -6.91 -50.64
CA SER A 15 -34.23 -8.29 -50.61
C SER A 15 -34.22 -8.73 -49.16
N GLY A 16 -35.01 -9.77 -48.86
CA GLY A 16 -34.94 -10.45 -47.58
C GLY A 16 -33.60 -11.17 -47.42
N PHE A 17 -33.16 -11.35 -46.18
CA PHE A 17 -31.93 -12.08 -45.87
C PHE A 17 -32.07 -13.56 -46.20
N THR A 18 -31.00 -14.16 -46.73
CA THR A 18 -30.94 -15.61 -46.92
C THR A 18 -30.61 -16.31 -45.59
N LEU A 19 -31.03 -17.58 -45.44
CA LEU A 19 -30.72 -18.36 -44.24
C LEU A 19 -29.20 -18.44 -43.98
N ILE A 20 -28.41 -18.61 -45.03
CA ILE A 20 -26.94 -18.69 -44.94
C ILE A 20 -26.30 -17.38 -44.47
N GLU A 21 -26.88 -16.23 -44.84
CA GLU A 21 -26.40 -14.91 -44.44
C GLU A 21 -26.62 -14.66 -42.95
N VAL A 22 -27.79 -15.05 -42.42
CA VAL A 22 -28.08 -14.99 -40.98
C VAL A 22 -27.16 -15.93 -40.20
N MET A 23 -26.96 -17.16 -40.68
CA MET A 23 -26.04 -18.11 -40.03
C MET A 23 -24.60 -17.59 -40.00
N LEU A 24 -24.13 -17.00 -41.11
CA LEU A 24 -22.78 -16.43 -41.21
C LEU A 24 -22.63 -15.23 -40.27
N ALA A 25 -23.62 -14.33 -40.22
CA ALA A 25 -23.61 -13.19 -39.32
C ALA A 25 -23.54 -13.62 -37.85
N LEU A 26 -24.31 -14.65 -37.46
CA LEU A 26 -24.29 -15.20 -36.10
C LEU A 26 -22.96 -15.89 -35.77
N ALA A 27 -22.36 -16.62 -36.72
CA ALA A 27 -21.06 -17.24 -36.54
C ALA A 27 -19.95 -16.19 -36.30
N ILE A 28 -19.92 -15.13 -37.13
CA ILE A 28 -18.96 -14.04 -36.99
C ILE A 28 -19.19 -13.30 -35.67
N MET A 29 -20.44 -12.99 -35.33
CA MET A 29 -20.78 -12.30 -34.09
C MET A 29 -20.30 -13.09 -32.87
N THR A 30 -20.61 -14.38 -32.81
CA THR A 30 -20.21 -15.25 -31.69
C THR A 30 -18.69 -15.31 -31.57
N PHE A 31 -17.98 -15.41 -32.69
CA PHE A 31 -16.52 -15.42 -32.71
C PHE A 31 -15.93 -14.09 -32.19
N VAL A 32 -16.43 -12.96 -32.66
CA VAL A 32 -15.99 -11.63 -32.19
C VAL A 32 -16.30 -11.45 -30.70
N THR A 33 -17.50 -11.82 -30.24
CA THR A 33 -17.87 -11.74 -28.82
C THR A 33 -16.97 -12.61 -27.96
N ALA A 34 -16.62 -13.82 -28.40
CA ALA A 34 -15.71 -14.70 -27.66
C ALA A 34 -14.31 -14.09 -27.50
N LEU A 35 -13.77 -13.48 -28.56
CA LEU A 35 -12.47 -12.79 -28.52
C LEU A 35 -12.49 -11.56 -27.59
N LEU A 36 -13.56 -10.76 -27.64
CA LEU A 36 -13.75 -9.62 -26.75
C LEU A 36 -13.83 -10.07 -25.28
N TRP A 37 -14.58 -11.13 -25.01
CA TRP A 37 -14.70 -11.69 -23.66
C TRP A 37 -13.35 -12.15 -23.10
N GLY A 38 -12.56 -12.87 -23.91
CA GLY A 38 -11.20 -13.27 -23.53
C GLY A 38 -10.31 -12.08 -23.18
N SER A 39 -10.42 -11.00 -23.96
CA SER A 39 -9.66 -9.76 -23.73
C SER A 39 -10.05 -9.08 -22.42
N PHE A 40 -11.34 -9.01 -22.09
CA PHE A 40 -11.81 -8.44 -20.82
C PHE A 40 -11.36 -9.24 -19.60
N VAL A 41 -11.41 -10.58 -19.66
CA VAL A 41 -10.92 -11.44 -18.58
C VAL A 41 -9.42 -11.25 -18.38
N GLN A 42 -8.65 -11.18 -19.47
CA GLN A 42 -7.22 -10.92 -19.41
C GLN A 42 -6.90 -9.55 -18.81
N MET A 43 -7.65 -8.51 -19.21
CA MET A 43 -7.51 -7.15 -18.68
C MET A 43 -7.80 -7.08 -17.18
N GLY A 44 -8.85 -7.78 -16.71
CA GLY A 44 -9.17 -7.85 -15.27
C GLY A 44 -8.04 -8.47 -14.44
N LYS A 45 -7.45 -9.58 -14.92
CA LYS A 45 -6.29 -10.22 -14.27
C LYS A 45 -5.06 -9.32 -14.27
N ALA A 46 -4.79 -8.66 -15.39
CA ALA A 46 -3.67 -7.72 -15.51
C ALA A 46 -3.83 -6.53 -14.54
N LYS A 47 -5.03 -5.95 -14.47
CA LYS A 47 -5.35 -4.89 -13.52
C LYS A 47 -5.10 -5.32 -12.08
N LYS A 48 -5.64 -6.46 -11.66
CA LYS A 48 -5.46 -6.97 -10.29
C LYS A 48 -3.98 -7.14 -9.94
N ARG A 49 -3.19 -7.70 -10.85
CA ARG A 49 -1.73 -7.86 -10.66
C ARG A 49 -1.02 -6.51 -10.46
N ILE A 50 -1.40 -5.50 -11.24
CA ILE A 50 -0.84 -4.15 -11.12
C ILE A 50 -1.24 -3.53 -9.78
N GLU A 51 -2.50 -3.66 -9.38
CA GLU A 51 -3.00 -3.17 -8.09
C GLU A 51 -2.23 -3.81 -6.92
N ASP A 52 -2.07 -5.14 -6.91
CA ASP A 52 -1.33 -5.85 -5.86
C ASP A 52 0.15 -5.40 -5.80
N MET A 53 0.79 -5.14 -6.94
CA MET A 53 2.16 -4.62 -6.99
C MET A 53 2.26 -3.16 -6.49
N GLN A 54 1.28 -2.34 -6.87
CA GLN A 54 1.20 -0.94 -6.43
C GLN A 54 0.96 -0.84 -4.93
N GLU A 55 0.06 -1.65 -4.38
CA GLU A 55 -0.24 -1.71 -2.96
C GLU A 55 1.01 -2.08 -2.15
N ARG A 56 1.70 -3.17 -2.52
CA ARG A 56 2.95 -3.58 -1.86
C ARG A 56 4.02 -2.49 -1.88
N THR A 57 4.21 -1.86 -3.04
CA THR A 57 5.19 -0.78 -3.20
C THR A 57 4.81 0.44 -2.36
N HIS A 58 3.52 0.78 -2.33
CA HIS A 58 3.01 1.89 -1.54
C HIS A 58 3.23 1.65 -0.04
N THR A 59 2.87 0.47 0.46
CA THR A 59 3.05 0.09 1.86
C THR A 59 4.51 0.19 2.29
N VAL A 60 5.44 -0.37 1.51
CA VAL A 60 6.88 -0.27 1.79
C VAL A 60 7.35 1.18 1.77
N ARG A 61 6.92 1.98 0.78
CA ARG A 61 7.30 3.39 0.69
C ARG A 61 6.83 4.18 1.90
N VAL A 62 5.58 4.00 2.34
CA VAL A 62 5.03 4.69 3.52
C VAL A 62 5.80 4.30 4.78
N ALA A 63 6.10 3.01 4.97
CA ALA A 63 6.89 2.54 6.10
C ALA A 63 8.30 3.16 6.11
N LEU A 64 9.00 3.14 4.97
CA LEU A 64 10.33 3.73 4.86
C LEU A 64 10.32 5.25 5.06
N MET A 65 9.37 5.98 4.48
CA MET A 65 9.26 7.43 4.67
C MET A 65 9.05 7.79 6.15
N ARG A 66 8.25 6.99 6.87
CA ARG A 66 8.07 7.15 8.31
C ARG A 66 9.35 6.86 9.08
N MET A 67 10.02 5.74 8.80
CA MET A 67 11.29 5.38 9.43
C MET A 67 12.35 6.45 9.22
N THR A 68 12.54 6.92 7.98
CA THR A 68 13.49 7.98 7.64
C THR A 68 13.19 9.22 8.46
N ARG A 69 11.94 9.69 8.44
CA ARG A 69 11.53 10.85 9.22
C ARG A 69 11.88 10.68 10.68
N GLU A 70 11.55 9.54 11.28
CA GLU A 70 11.77 9.24 12.69
C GLU A 70 13.26 9.10 13.05
N ILE A 71 14.08 8.55 12.17
CA ILE A 71 15.52 8.44 12.40
C ILE A 71 16.20 9.81 12.27
N GLU A 72 15.73 10.67 11.38
CA GLU A 72 16.32 12.00 11.13
C GLU A 72 16.19 12.98 12.31
N MET A 73 15.14 12.88 13.12
CA MET A 73 14.99 13.65 14.38
C MET A 73 15.23 12.80 15.62
N ALA A 74 15.95 11.70 15.45
CA ALA A 74 16.53 11.01 16.58
C ALA A 74 17.56 11.91 17.27
N PHE A 75 17.62 11.87 18.59
CA PHE A 75 18.53 12.72 19.36
C PHE A 75 19.07 12.02 20.60
N ILE A 76 20.23 12.47 21.07
CA ILE A 76 20.81 12.08 22.36
C ILE A 76 21.06 13.36 23.16
N SER A 77 20.61 13.38 24.42
CA SER A 77 20.80 14.54 25.29
C SER A 77 22.15 14.48 25.99
N ALA A 78 22.97 15.51 25.81
CA ALA A 78 24.24 15.67 26.53
C ALA A 78 24.06 16.03 28.01
N ALA A 79 22.85 16.44 28.43
CA ALA A 79 22.55 16.85 29.79
C ALA A 79 22.25 15.67 30.74
N GLU A 80 22.32 14.43 30.25
CA GLU A 80 22.11 13.25 31.09
C GLU A 80 23.35 12.94 31.92
N LYS A 81 23.15 12.72 33.22
CA LYS A 81 24.23 12.37 34.15
C LYS A 81 24.78 11.00 33.78
N PHE A 82 26.05 10.94 33.43
CA PHE A 82 26.75 9.72 32.97
C PHE A 82 26.79 8.56 33.98
N HIS A 83 26.44 8.79 35.26
CA HIS A 83 26.57 7.84 36.36
C HIS A 83 25.33 7.00 36.66
N LEU A 84 24.26 7.13 35.86
CA LEU A 84 23.05 6.33 36.03
C LEU A 84 23.08 5.15 35.05
N GLU A 85 22.75 3.95 35.53
CA GLU A 85 22.67 2.74 34.69
C GLU A 85 21.58 2.87 33.61
N GLU A 86 20.47 3.53 33.96
CA GLU A 86 19.36 3.76 33.03
C GLU A 86 19.44 5.16 32.43
N ARG A 87 19.59 5.24 31.11
CA ARG A 87 19.57 6.50 30.36
C ARG A 87 18.19 6.77 29.80
N ARG A 88 17.79 8.04 29.82
CA ARG A 88 16.49 8.48 29.30
C ARG A 88 16.55 8.65 27.79
N THR A 89 17.70 9.03 27.24
CA THR A 89 17.94 9.12 25.80
C THR A 89 18.89 8.05 25.30
N MET A 90 18.65 7.54 24.09
CA MET A 90 19.45 6.48 23.50
C MET A 90 19.34 6.47 21.97
N PHE A 91 20.34 5.83 21.35
CA PHE A 91 20.30 5.41 19.95
C PHE A 91 21.10 4.10 19.88
N VAL A 92 20.39 2.97 19.85
CA VAL A 92 20.98 1.62 20.01
C VAL A 92 20.41 0.70 18.96
N GLY A 93 21.31 0.08 18.18
CA GLY A 93 21.01 -1.11 17.37
C GLY A 93 21.41 -2.36 18.14
N THR A 94 20.52 -3.33 18.24
CA THR A 94 20.79 -4.65 18.82
C THR A 94 20.62 -5.70 17.75
N SER A 95 21.66 -6.50 17.49
CA SER A 95 21.55 -7.59 16.53
C SER A 95 20.98 -8.84 17.17
N SER A 96 19.96 -9.43 16.53
CA SER A 96 19.36 -10.69 16.97
C SER A 96 19.25 -11.68 15.82
N GLY A 97 20.40 -12.18 15.37
CA GLY A 97 20.54 -13.32 14.45
C GLY A 97 19.94 -13.09 13.06
N SER A 98 18.62 -13.20 12.96
CA SER A 98 17.85 -13.07 11.72
C SER A 98 17.44 -11.63 11.42
N PHE A 99 17.13 -10.86 12.46
CA PHE A 99 16.63 -9.48 12.33
C PHE A 99 17.19 -8.61 13.45
N ASP A 100 17.47 -7.36 13.13
CA ASP A 100 17.99 -6.39 14.09
C ASP A 100 16.87 -5.53 14.67
N LYS A 101 17.10 -5.06 15.90
CA LYS A 101 16.23 -4.14 16.61
C LYS A 101 16.89 -2.77 16.68
N LEU A 102 16.17 -1.73 16.28
CA LEU A 102 16.63 -0.35 16.37
C LEU A 102 15.78 0.41 17.37
N ARG A 103 16.42 1.04 18.35
CA ARG A 103 15.77 1.83 19.40
C ARG A 103 16.42 3.20 19.51
N PHE A 104 15.61 4.25 19.48
CA PHE A 104 16.13 5.60 19.60
C PHE A 104 15.12 6.56 20.23
N SER A 105 15.65 7.61 20.84
CA SER A 105 14.88 8.75 21.31
C SER A 105 14.58 9.70 20.17
N TRP A 106 13.34 10.13 20.06
CA TRP A 106 12.79 10.90 18.95
C TRP A 106 12.10 12.17 19.46
N PHE A 107 12.30 13.28 18.77
CA PHE A 107 11.58 14.54 19.02
C PHE A 107 10.52 14.73 17.95
N GLY A 108 9.25 14.55 18.27
CA GLY A 108 8.16 14.59 17.30
C GLY A 108 6.97 13.70 17.65
N HIS A 109 6.85 13.32 18.93
CA HIS A 109 5.65 12.67 19.43
C HIS A 109 4.48 13.66 19.36
N GLN A 110 3.36 13.25 18.76
CA GLN A 110 2.17 14.07 18.73
C GLN A 110 1.27 13.74 19.91
N ARG A 111 0.97 14.75 20.73
CA ARG A 111 0.07 14.62 21.87
C ARG A 111 -1.37 14.52 21.38
N LEU A 112 -1.97 13.34 21.49
CA LEU A 112 -3.31 13.07 20.93
C LEU A 112 -4.42 13.14 22.00
N ARG A 113 -4.08 13.10 23.29
CA ARG A 113 -5.06 13.12 24.38
C ARG A 113 -4.79 14.24 25.38
N ALA A 114 -5.84 14.97 25.74
CA ALA A 114 -5.81 15.87 26.88
C ALA A 114 -5.63 15.07 28.19
N ASP A 115 -4.98 15.67 29.18
CA ASP A 115 -4.83 15.14 30.55
C ASP A 115 -4.05 13.82 30.71
N ARG A 116 -3.24 13.44 29.72
CA ARG A 116 -2.24 12.37 29.86
C ARG A 116 -0.82 12.96 29.98
N PRO A 117 0.06 12.37 30.80
CA PRO A 117 1.47 12.76 30.86
C PRO A 117 2.18 12.29 29.57
N GLU A 118 1.97 13.04 28.50
CA GLU A 118 2.62 12.90 27.19
C GLU A 118 3.60 14.05 27.00
N ALA A 119 4.75 13.76 26.41
CA ALA A 119 5.77 14.74 26.09
C ALA A 119 6.05 14.72 24.58
N ASP A 120 6.56 15.82 24.03
CA ASP A 120 6.91 15.91 22.60
C ASP A 120 8.12 15.01 22.23
N THR A 121 8.71 14.38 23.23
CA THR A 121 9.81 13.41 23.13
C THR A 121 9.36 12.02 23.52
N SER A 122 9.67 11.02 22.69
CA SER A 122 9.31 9.62 22.90
C SER A 122 10.47 8.68 22.56
N LEU A 123 10.32 7.42 22.95
CA LEU A 123 11.22 6.35 22.54
C LEU A 123 10.54 5.52 21.45
N VAL A 124 11.17 5.44 20.29
CA VAL A 124 10.72 4.59 19.18
C VAL A 124 11.57 3.31 19.16
N THR A 125 10.93 2.17 18.94
CA THR A 125 11.58 0.87 18.73
C THR A 125 11.03 0.23 17.48
N TYR A 126 11.90 -0.01 16.50
CA TYR A 126 11.64 -0.87 15.35
C TYR A 126 12.16 -2.28 15.64
N PHE A 127 11.33 -3.28 15.39
CA PHE A 127 11.63 -4.68 15.62
C PHE A 127 10.76 -5.55 14.71
N THR A 128 10.93 -6.86 14.78
CA THR A 128 10.15 -7.79 13.97
C THR A 128 9.35 -8.74 14.84
N GLU A 129 8.16 -9.09 14.38
CA GLU A 129 7.32 -10.15 14.95
C GLU A 129 6.85 -11.10 13.85
N PRO A 130 6.69 -12.41 14.14
CA PRO A 130 6.04 -13.33 13.23
C PRO A 130 4.60 -12.89 12.98
N ASP A 131 4.14 -13.05 11.74
CA ASP A 131 2.74 -12.80 11.42
C ASP A 131 1.83 -13.78 12.21
N PRO A 132 0.72 -13.28 12.80
CA PRO A 132 -0.16 -14.10 13.63
C PRO A 132 -0.87 -15.22 12.84
N GLU A 133 -1.11 -15.00 11.54
CA GLU A 133 -1.77 -15.96 10.66
C GLU A 133 -0.76 -16.89 9.98
N ASP A 134 0.42 -16.38 9.61
CA ASP A 134 1.49 -17.18 9.01
C ASP A 134 2.86 -16.91 9.65
N ARG A 135 3.29 -17.82 10.54
CA ARG A 135 4.58 -17.71 11.24
C ARG A 135 5.82 -17.74 10.34
N MET A 136 5.69 -18.09 9.07
CA MET A 136 6.78 -18.00 8.09
C MET A 136 7.00 -16.58 7.58
N ILE A 137 6.02 -15.70 7.77
CA ILE A 137 6.08 -14.29 7.42
C ILE A 137 6.52 -13.51 8.65
N THR A 138 7.41 -12.54 8.43
CA THR A 138 7.90 -11.64 9.48
C THR A 138 7.45 -10.22 9.17
N ASN A 139 6.79 -9.59 10.13
CA ASN A 139 6.29 -8.24 10.03
C ASN A 139 7.26 -7.26 10.69
N LEU A 140 7.45 -6.09 10.06
CA LEU A 140 8.13 -4.96 10.68
C LEU A 140 7.15 -4.26 11.62
N MET A 141 7.50 -4.25 12.90
CA MET A 141 6.70 -3.66 13.97
C MET A 141 7.34 -2.36 14.44
N ARG A 142 6.51 -1.43 14.91
CA ARG A 142 6.94 -0.18 15.52
C ARG A 142 6.27 0.00 16.87
N ARG A 143 7.06 0.16 17.93
CA ARG A 143 6.59 0.57 19.25
C ARG A 143 7.02 1.99 19.58
N GLU A 144 6.13 2.79 20.13
CA GLU A 144 6.43 4.14 20.62
C GLU A 144 5.93 4.34 22.06
N THR A 145 6.78 4.88 22.92
CA THR A 145 6.38 5.26 24.29
C THR A 145 5.72 6.64 24.32
N ARG A 146 4.90 6.91 25.35
CA ARG A 146 4.23 8.22 25.51
C ARG A 146 5.17 9.36 25.89
N ARG A 147 6.30 9.00 26.48
CA ARG A 147 7.36 9.90 26.93
C ARG A 147 8.64 9.11 27.15
N LEU A 148 9.75 9.81 27.19
CA LEU A 148 10.99 9.25 27.68
C LEU A 148 10.94 9.11 29.21
N GLU A 149 11.23 7.92 29.72
CA GLU A 149 11.38 7.64 31.16
C GLU A 149 12.77 7.06 31.42
N MET A 150 13.27 7.29 32.63
CA MET A 150 14.49 6.66 33.13
C MET A 150 14.11 5.35 33.81
N LYS A 151 13.82 4.35 32.97
CA LYS A 151 13.45 2.97 33.33
C LYS A 151 13.93 2.05 32.23
N ASP A 152 14.00 0.75 32.52
CA ASP A 152 14.08 -0.29 31.50
C ASP A 152 13.09 -0.02 30.34
N PRO A 153 13.59 0.22 29.11
CA PRO A 153 12.77 0.57 27.96
C PRO A 153 11.68 -0.44 27.61
N ASP A 154 11.84 -1.70 27.98
CA ASP A 154 10.87 -2.76 27.72
C ASP A 154 9.71 -2.78 28.72
N LYS A 155 9.85 -2.05 29.83
CA LYS A 155 8.80 -1.86 30.84
C LYS A 155 8.07 -0.52 30.71
N ILE A 156 8.54 0.36 29.81
CA ILE A 156 7.87 1.64 29.57
C ILE A 156 6.62 1.39 28.73
N PRO A 157 5.43 1.84 29.17
CA PRO A 157 4.22 1.68 28.38
C PRO A 157 4.33 2.40 27.03
N GLY A 158 3.99 1.69 25.97
CA GLY A 158 4.00 2.19 24.61
C GLY A 158 2.92 1.55 23.74
N GLU A 159 2.66 2.18 22.61
CA GLU A 159 1.72 1.70 21.60
C GLU A 159 2.51 1.01 20.49
N THR A 160 2.05 -0.16 20.09
CA THR A 160 2.67 -0.98 19.03
C THR A 160 1.78 -0.95 17.80
N TYR A 161 2.39 -0.76 16.65
CA TYR A 161 1.76 -0.67 15.33
C TYR A 161 2.48 -1.57 14.34
#